data_AF-A0A2G8KJV5-F1
#
_entry.id   AF-A0A2G8KJV5-F1
#
_cell.length_a   1.000
_cell.length_b   1.000
_cell.length_c   1.000
_cell.angle_alpha   90.00
_cell.angle_beta   90.00
_cell.angle_gamma   90.00
#
_symmetry.space_group_name_H-M   'P 1'
#
loop_
_entity.id
_entity.type
_entity.pdbx_description
1 polymer ?
#
loop_
_entity_poly.entity_id
_entity_poly.type
_entity_poly.pdbx_seq_one_letter_code
_entity_poly.pdbx_strand_id
1 'polypeptide(L)'
;MFASIPNFADFYSEDAINNQGTECLRVLNEIFSDFDQLLDDKRFQNIHKIKTISSTYMAASGLFPEPEKINYENEKARWQHLADLTEFAFSLRETLDSINQQSFNSFLLRIGINFGPVLAGVIGARKPHYDIWANAVNVASRMESTGKAGSIQVVEEAMILLRDLYGYKFEQRGLIKVKGKGELMTYFLVGNQMLRLTYLT
;
A
#
# COMPACT_ATOMS: atom_id res chain seq x y z
N MET A 1 -4.16 1.74 -1.99
CA MET A 1 -3.32 1.31 -0.85
C MET A 1 -2.81 2.55 -0.11
N PHE A 2 -2.76 2.49 1.21
CA PHE A 2 -2.03 3.44 2.06
C PHE A 2 -1.00 2.65 2.87
N ALA A 3 0.26 3.07 2.84
CA ALA A 3 1.36 2.43 3.58
C ALA A 3 2.05 3.48 4.44
N SER A 4 1.84 3.43 5.76
CA SER A 4 2.42 4.39 6.70
C SER A 4 3.57 3.80 7.50
N ILE A 5 4.46 4.68 7.98
CA ILE A 5 5.52 4.34 8.93
C ILE A 5 5.13 4.96 10.29
N PRO A 6 4.32 4.28 11.12
CA PRO A 6 3.78 4.85 12.37
C PRO A 6 4.86 5.28 13.36
N ASN A 7 5.94 4.51 13.50
CA ASN A 7 7.03 4.80 14.44
C ASN A 7 8.04 5.83 13.91
N PHE A 8 7.79 6.43 12.74
CA PHE A 8 8.59 7.57 12.28
C PHE A 8 8.38 8.81 13.16
N ALA A 9 7.19 8.98 13.75
CA ALA A 9 6.93 10.09 14.67
C ALA A 9 7.83 10.05 15.91
N ASP A 10 8.12 8.84 16.42
CA ASP A 10 9.01 8.65 17.57
C ASP A 10 10.49 8.84 17.19
N PHE A 11 10.83 8.63 15.91
CA PHE A 11 12.17 8.86 15.37
C PHE A 11 12.47 10.34 15.07
N TYR A 12 11.43 11.13 14.81
CA TYR A 12 11.60 12.54 14.45
C TYR A 12 11.96 13.40 15.68
N SER A 13 13.07 14.13 15.62
CA SER A 13 13.40 15.18 16.59
C SER A 13 14.00 16.42 15.94
N GLU A 14 13.71 17.59 16.51
CA GLU A 14 14.14 18.92 16.01
C GLU A 14 15.40 19.45 16.73
N ASP A 15 16.22 18.56 17.28
CA ASP A 15 17.41 18.96 18.03
C ASP A 15 18.52 19.48 17.12
N ALA A 16 19.46 20.24 17.69
CA ALA A 16 20.61 20.78 16.96
C ALA A 16 21.47 19.70 16.28
N ILE A 17 21.51 18.49 16.85
CA ILE A 17 22.22 17.32 16.29
C ILE A 17 21.56 16.85 14.99
N ASN A 18 20.24 16.90 14.90
CA ASN A 18 19.46 16.49 13.72
C ASN A 18 19.24 17.64 12.72
N ASN A 19 20.01 18.72 12.85
CA ASN A 19 19.90 19.93 12.03
C ASN A 19 18.44 20.42 11.93
N GLN A 20 17.78 20.55 13.09
CA GLN A 20 16.37 20.98 13.20
C GLN A 20 15.41 20.03 12.45
N GLY A 21 15.65 18.72 12.50
CA GLY A 21 14.81 17.68 11.90
C GLY A 21 15.09 17.39 10.42
N THR A 22 16.02 18.10 9.80
CA THR A 22 16.40 17.91 8.38
C THR A 22 16.92 16.51 8.11
N GLU A 23 17.73 15.95 9.02
CA GLU A 23 18.29 14.61 8.85
C GLU A 23 17.21 13.52 8.91
N CYS A 24 16.20 13.68 9.77
CA CYS A 24 15.07 12.76 9.81
C CYS A 24 14.29 12.78 8.49
N LEU A 25 14.07 13.96 7.91
CA LEU A 25 13.41 14.10 6.61
C LEU A 25 14.24 13.51 5.47
N ARG A 26 15.57 13.58 5.54
CA ARG A 26 16.47 12.92 4.57
C ARG A 26 16.27 11.41 4.58
N VAL A 27 16.19 10.79 5.75
CA VAL A 27 15.91 9.35 5.91
C VAL A 27 14.54 9.00 5.34
N LEU A 28 13.50 9.79 5.63
CA LEU A 28 12.17 9.54 5.06
C LEU A 28 12.18 9.65 3.53
N ASN A 29 12.90 10.62 2.98
CA ASN A 29 13.02 10.80 1.55
C ASN A 29 13.78 9.63 0.90
N GLU A 30 14.81 9.09 1.54
CA GLU A 30 15.52 7.89 1.10
C GLU A 30 14.58 6.68 1.05
N ILE A 31 13.79 6.45 2.10
CA ILE A 31 12.79 5.37 2.12
C ILE A 31 11.79 5.50 0.96
N PHE A 32 11.24 6.70 0.74
CA PHE A 32 10.29 6.91 -0.36
C PHE A 32 10.94 6.87 -1.74
N SER A 33 12.20 7.25 -1.86
CA SER A 33 12.98 7.11 -3.08
C SER A 33 13.16 5.63 -3.45
N ASP A 34 13.48 4.78 -2.48
CA ASP A 34 13.63 3.33 -2.71
C ASP A 34 12.29 2.66 -3.01
N PHE A 35 11.19 3.14 -2.40
CA PHE A 35 9.84 2.71 -2.78
C PHE A 35 9.48 3.13 -4.22
N ASP A 36 9.92 4.31 -4.66
CA ASP A 36 9.68 4.78 -6.02
C ASP A 36 10.45 3.95 -7.05
N GLN A 37 11.66 3.50 -6.74
CA GLN A 37 12.46 2.61 -7.62
C GLN A 37 11.76 1.28 -7.91
N LEU A 38 10.91 0.78 -6.99
CA LEU A 38 10.13 -0.42 -7.25
C LEU A 38 9.17 -0.24 -8.44
N LEU A 39 8.71 0.98 -8.72
CA LEU A 39 7.79 1.26 -9.84
C LEU A 39 8.46 1.07 -11.20
N ASP A 40 9.80 1.03 -11.26
CA ASP A 40 10.55 0.74 -12.50
C ASP A 40 10.56 -0.77 -12.85
N ASP A 41 10.16 -1.65 -11.92
CA ASP A 41 10.02 -3.08 -12.18
C ASP A 41 8.81 -3.35 -13.08
N LYS A 42 9.01 -4.15 -14.14
CA LYS A 42 7.95 -4.58 -15.06
C LYS A 42 6.76 -5.23 -14.35
N ARG A 43 6.96 -5.86 -13.20
CA ARG A 43 5.88 -6.45 -12.37
C ARG A 43 4.92 -5.39 -11.83
N PHE A 44 5.38 -4.15 -11.66
CA PHE A 44 4.62 -3.06 -11.04
C PHE A 44 4.23 -1.95 -12.01
N GLN A 45 4.30 -2.20 -13.32
CA GLN A 45 3.89 -1.24 -14.37
C GLN A 45 2.44 -0.73 -14.24
N ASN A 46 1.58 -1.50 -13.56
CA ASN A 46 0.17 -1.14 -13.32
C ASN A 46 -0.03 -0.32 -12.03
N ILE A 47 1.02 -0.13 -11.24
CA ILE A 47 0.99 0.57 -9.96
C ILE A 47 1.34 2.04 -10.19
N HIS A 48 0.48 2.91 -9.67
CA HIS A 48 0.62 4.35 -9.79
C HIS A 48 0.73 4.95 -8.39
N LYS A 49 1.86 5.60 -8.11
CA LYS A 49 1.97 6.49 -6.95
C LYS A 49 1.00 7.65 -7.12
N ILE A 50 0.20 7.90 -6.10
CA ILE A 50 -0.69 9.06 -6.07
C ILE A 50 0.03 10.24 -5.43
N LYS A 51 0.51 10.05 -4.19
CA LYS A 51 1.21 11.08 -3.41
C LYS A 51 1.82 10.47 -2.14
N THR A 52 2.62 11.27 -1.46
CA THR A 52 3.00 11.04 -0.06
C THR A 52 2.26 12.03 0.83
N ILE A 53 1.87 11.58 2.03
CA ILE A 53 1.17 12.38 3.04
C ILE A 53 1.86 12.11 4.37
N SER A 54 2.69 13.06 4.84
CA SER A 54 3.57 12.83 6.00
C SER A 54 4.42 11.56 5.79
N SER A 55 4.46 10.62 6.73
CA SER A 55 5.13 9.32 6.61
C SER A 55 4.27 8.24 5.92
N THR A 56 3.27 8.62 5.11
CA THR A 56 2.38 7.69 4.40
C THR A 56 2.57 7.75 2.89
N TYR A 57 2.82 6.61 2.28
CA TYR A 57 2.89 6.39 0.84
C TYR A 57 1.53 5.93 0.30
N MET A 58 0.98 6.64 -0.69
CA MET A 58 -0.30 6.31 -1.30
C MET A 58 -0.10 5.87 -2.75
N ALA A 59 -0.55 4.65 -3.07
CA ALA A 59 -0.51 4.09 -4.41
C ALA A 59 -1.82 3.40 -4.76
N ALA A 60 -2.13 3.32 -6.06
CA ALA A 60 -3.30 2.63 -6.59
C ALA A 60 -2.96 1.88 -7.88
N SER A 61 -3.80 0.92 -8.23
CA SER A 61 -3.71 0.15 -9.47
C SER A 61 -5.04 0.18 -10.20
N GLY A 62 -5.05 -0.15 -11.49
CA GLY A 62 -6.27 -0.18 -12.30
C GLY A 62 -6.90 1.20 -12.58
N LEU A 63 -6.10 2.27 -12.52
CA LEU A 63 -6.57 3.65 -12.77
C LEU A 63 -6.78 3.95 -14.26
N PHE A 64 -6.03 3.27 -15.13
CA PHE A 64 -6.09 3.42 -16.58
C PHE A 64 -6.48 2.10 -17.23
N PRO A 65 -7.71 1.61 -16.99
CA PRO A 65 -8.17 0.38 -17.61
C PRO A 65 -8.25 0.58 -19.13
N GLU A 66 -7.64 -0.32 -19.89
CA GLU A 66 -7.84 -0.41 -21.33
C GLU A 66 -9.03 -1.38 -21.57
N PRO A 67 -10.25 -0.88 -21.89
CA PRO A 67 -11.45 -1.71 -21.89
C PRO A 67 -11.35 -2.91 -22.83
N GLU A 68 -10.63 -2.75 -23.94
CA GLU A 68 -10.36 -3.77 -24.95
C GLU A 68 -9.46 -4.91 -24.44
N LYS A 69 -8.64 -4.65 -23.41
CA LYS A 69 -7.73 -5.63 -22.79
C LYS A 69 -8.31 -6.26 -21.52
N ILE A 70 -9.42 -5.73 -21.00
CA ILE A 70 -10.07 -6.31 -19.82
C ILE A 70 -10.84 -7.56 -20.26
N ASN A 71 -10.32 -8.72 -19.87
CA ASN A 71 -11.04 -9.97 -20.02
C ASN A 71 -12.12 -10.09 -18.94
N TYR A 72 -13.36 -9.72 -19.27
CA TYR A 72 -14.51 -9.82 -18.37
C TYR A 72 -14.93 -11.26 -18.07
N GLU A 73 -14.55 -12.23 -18.92
CA GLU A 73 -14.86 -13.66 -18.74
C GLU A 73 -13.87 -14.34 -17.78
N ASN A 74 -12.64 -13.84 -17.70
CA ASN A 74 -11.61 -14.34 -16.80
C ASN A 74 -11.50 -13.44 -15.56
N GLU A 75 -12.20 -13.83 -14.50
CA GLU A 75 -12.22 -13.11 -13.22
C GLU A 75 -10.81 -12.90 -12.64
N LYS A 76 -9.92 -13.89 -12.76
CA LYS A 76 -8.53 -13.76 -12.33
C LYS A 76 -7.82 -12.66 -13.13
N ALA A 77 -7.87 -12.69 -14.45
CA ALA A 77 -7.24 -11.64 -15.27
C ALA A 77 -7.80 -10.24 -14.95
N ARG A 78 -9.12 -10.13 -14.72
CA ARG A 78 -9.78 -8.88 -14.35
C ARG A 78 -9.25 -8.29 -13.04
N TRP A 79 -8.94 -9.11 -12.04
CA TRP A 79 -8.45 -8.67 -10.73
C TRP A 79 -6.93 -8.69 -10.58
N GLN A 80 -6.18 -8.86 -11.68
CA GLN A 80 -4.72 -8.88 -11.67
C GLN A 80 -4.11 -7.63 -11.06
N HIS A 81 -4.67 -6.45 -11.37
CA HIS A 81 -4.18 -5.20 -10.80
C HIS A 81 -4.25 -5.16 -9.26
N LEU A 82 -5.21 -5.85 -8.63
CA LEU A 82 -5.32 -5.93 -7.16
C LEU A 82 -4.26 -6.87 -6.59
N ALA A 83 -3.96 -7.97 -7.29
CA ALA A 83 -2.85 -8.85 -6.94
C ALA A 83 -1.50 -8.14 -7.09
N ASP A 84 -1.27 -7.39 -8.18
CA ASP A 84 -0.07 -6.59 -8.40
C ASP A 84 0.13 -5.55 -7.27
N LEU A 85 -0.96 -4.89 -6.84
CA LEU A 85 -0.91 -3.93 -5.72
C LEU A 85 -0.60 -4.60 -4.38
N THR A 86 -1.06 -5.85 -4.21
CA THR A 86 -0.78 -6.65 -3.01
C THR A 86 0.67 -7.12 -2.99
N GLU A 87 1.21 -7.50 -4.14
CA GLU A 87 2.62 -7.86 -4.29
C GLU A 87 3.53 -6.65 -4.06
N PHE A 88 3.16 -5.49 -4.60
CA PHE A 88 3.86 -4.24 -4.33
C PHE A 88 3.92 -3.94 -2.83
N ALA A 89 2.84 -4.21 -2.08
CA ALA A 89 2.84 -4.05 -0.62
C ALA A 89 3.84 -4.97 0.10
N PHE A 90 4.09 -6.18 -0.41
CA PHE A 90 5.16 -7.05 0.11
C PHE A 90 6.53 -6.49 -0.23
N SER A 91 6.77 -6.06 -1.47
CA SER A 91 8.05 -5.46 -1.86
C SER A 91 8.37 -4.20 -1.07
N LEU A 92 7.38 -3.35 -0.74
CA LEU A 92 7.59 -2.21 0.16
C LEU A 92 8.09 -2.63 1.55
N ARG A 93 7.57 -3.74 2.10
CA ARG A 93 8.03 -4.28 3.38
C ARG A 93 9.46 -4.79 3.29
N GLU A 94 9.78 -5.56 2.26
CA GLU A 94 11.12 -6.08 2.03
C GLU A 94 12.15 -4.95 1.84
N THR A 95 11.78 -3.92 1.09
CA THR A 95 12.60 -2.71 0.92
C THR A 95 12.82 -1.99 2.25
N LEU A 96 11.77 -1.79 3.06
CA LEU A 96 11.95 -1.15 4.38
C LEU A 96 12.81 -2.01 5.32
N ASP A 97 12.66 -3.34 5.28
CA ASP A 97 13.48 -4.26 6.07
C ASP A 97 14.96 -4.18 5.67
N SER A 98 15.26 -4.03 4.36
CA SER A 98 16.61 -3.79 3.85
C SER A 98 17.19 -2.47 4.37
N ILE A 99 16.41 -1.39 4.31
CA ILE A 99 16.82 -0.06 4.81
C ILE A 99 17.08 -0.11 6.32
N ASN A 100 16.22 -0.79 7.08
CA ASN A 100 16.40 -0.98 8.52
C ASN A 100 17.73 -1.67 8.84
N GLN A 101 18.11 -2.70 8.07
CA GLN A 101 19.38 -3.40 8.24
C GLN A 101 20.59 -2.51 7.93
N GLN A 102 20.50 -1.68 6.89
CA GLN A 102 21.59 -0.79 6.47
C GLN A 102 21.75 0.44 7.37
N SER A 103 20.65 0.93 7.93
CA SER A 103 20.61 2.18 8.72
C SER A 103 20.53 1.95 10.23
N PHE A 104 20.54 0.70 10.69
CA PHE A 104 20.35 0.31 12.10
C PHE A 104 19.07 0.86 12.73
N ASN A 105 18.02 1.03 11.91
CA ASN A 105 16.69 1.45 12.33
C ASN A 105 15.74 0.25 12.47
N SER A 106 14.56 0.51 13.02
CA SER A 106 13.50 -0.50 13.21
C SER A 106 12.12 0.04 12.80
N PHE A 107 12.06 0.71 11.66
CA PHE A 107 10.81 1.20 11.09
C PHE A 107 9.86 0.05 10.76
N LEU A 108 8.57 0.24 11.02
CA LEU A 108 7.55 -0.74 10.69
C LEU A 108 6.58 -0.15 9.68
N LEU A 109 6.19 -0.90 8.65
CA LEU A 109 5.10 -0.52 7.77
C LEU A 109 3.75 -0.95 8.34
N ARG A 110 2.76 -0.09 8.23
CA ARG A 110 1.34 -0.41 8.40
C ARG A 110 0.62 -0.12 7.10
N ILE A 111 0.03 -1.16 6.50
CA ILE A 111 -0.54 -1.06 5.16
C ILE A 111 -2.03 -1.36 5.18
N GLY A 112 -2.83 -0.54 4.49
CA GLY A 112 -4.24 -0.77 4.22
C GLY A 112 -4.52 -0.88 2.72
N ILE A 113 -5.20 -1.97 2.32
CA ILE A 113 -5.63 -2.20 0.94
C ILE A 113 -7.15 -2.35 0.90
N ASN A 114 -7.75 -1.72 -0.09
CA ASN A 114 -9.15 -1.90 -0.48
C ASN A 114 -9.28 -1.63 -1.98
N PHE A 115 -10.35 -2.10 -2.59
CA PHE A 115 -10.69 -1.84 -3.99
C PHE A 115 -12.11 -1.28 -4.12
N GLY A 116 -12.46 -0.84 -5.32
CA GLY A 116 -13.78 -0.31 -5.64
C GLY A 116 -13.69 0.83 -6.66
N PRO A 117 -14.84 1.37 -7.10
CA PRO A 117 -14.87 2.48 -8.04
C PRO A 117 -14.22 3.72 -7.45
N VAL A 118 -13.46 4.44 -8.28
CA VAL A 118 -12.78 5.69 -7.94
C VAL A 118 -13.02 6.76 -9.00
N LEU A 119 -13.04 8.02 -8.59
CA LEU A 119 -12.95 9.17 -9.48
C LEU A 119 -11.51 9.66 -9.51
N ALA A 120 -10.91 9.73 -10.68
CA ALA A 120 -9.58 10.28 -10.89
C ALA A 120 -9.67 11.63 -11.61
N GLY A 121 -8.78 12.57 -11.28
CA GLY A 121 -8.74 13.86 -11.96
C GLY A 121 -7.57 14.72 -11.54
N VAL A 122 -7.34 15.79 -12.30
CA VAL A 122 -6.35 16.82 -11.97
C VAL A 122 -7.07 18.01 -11.37
N ILE A 123 -6.62 18.47 -10.21
CA ILE A 123 -7.15 19.64 -9.51
C ILE A 123 -6.05 20.68 -9.27
N GLY A 124 -6.43 21.97 -9.25
CA GLY A 124 -5.53 23.07 -8.92
C GLY A 124 -5.16 23.92 -10.14
N ALA A 125 -5.50 25.21 -10.10
CA ALA A 125 -5.26 26.13 -11.21
C ALA A 125 -3.81 26.61 -11.33
N ARG A 126 -3.09 26.72 -10.21
CA ARG A 126 -1.68 27.18 -10.19
C ARG A 126 -0.67 26.05 -10.01
N LYS A 127 -1.05 25.00 -9.28
CA LYS A 127 -0.26 23.79 -9.08
C LYS A 127 -1.19 22.62 -9.36
N PRO A 128 -1.25 22.14 -10.61
CA PRO A 128 -2.08 21.00 -10.97
C PRO A 128 -1.57 19.74 -10.28
N HIS A 129 -2.46 19.00 -9.63
CA HIS A 129 -2.16 17.75 -8.95
C HIS A 129 -3.18 16.69 -9.35
N TYR A 130 -2.69 15.56 -9.86
CA TYR A 130 -3.51 14.37 -10.07
C TYR A 130 -3.83 13.72 -8.72
N ASP A 131 -5.08 13.31 -8.53
CA ASP A 131 -5.54 12.68 -7.30
C ASP A 131 -6.76 11.78 -7.57
N ILE A 132 -7.10 10.95 -6.58
CA ILE A 132 -8.24 10.04 -6.63
C ILE A 132 -9.16 10.22 -5.41
N TRP A 133 -10.47 10.19 -5.65
CA TRP A 133 -11.49 10.35 -4.63
C TRP A 133 -12.54 9.26 -4.73
N ALA A 134 -12.86 8.62 -3.62
CA ALA A 134 -14.03 7.75 -3.49
C ALA A 134 -14.17 7.23 -2.06
N ASN A 135 -15.32 6.63 -1.79
CA ASN A 135 -15.50 5.81 -0.60
C ASN A 135 -14.47 4.66 -0.53
N ALA A 136 -14.08 4.06 -1.67
CA ALA A 136 -13.06 3.00 -1.69
C ALA A 136 -11.69 3.47 -1.15
N VAL A 137 -11.31 4.72 -1.47
CA VAL A 137 -10.09 5.37 -0.97
C VAL A 137 -10.18 5.59 0.55
N ASN A 138 -11.33 6.08 1.03
CA ASN A 138 -11.57 6.28 2.46
C ASN A 138 -11.49 4.96 3.24
N VAL A 139 -12.06 3.88 2.72
CA VAL A 139 -11.98 2.55 3.34
C VAL A 139 -10.53 2.04 3.36
N ALA A 140 -9.76 2.22 2.29
CA ALA A 140 -8.33 1.86 2.27
C ALA A 140 -7.53 2.61 3.34
N SER A 141 -7.78 3.92 3.49
CA SER A 141 -7.16 4.74 4.54
C SER A 141 -7.59 4.28 5.95
N ARG A 142 -8.81 3.78 6.12
CA ARG A 142 -9.24 3.18 7.40
C ARG A 142 -8.61 1.82 7.66
N MET A 143 -8.37 1.00 6.64
CA MET A 143 -7.61 -0.24 6.79
C MET A 143 -6.18 0.04 7.27
N GLU A 144 -5.54 1.10 6.77
CA GLU A 144 -4.22 1.52 7.25
C GLU A 144 -4.31 2.06 8.68
N SER A 145 -5.08 3.12 8.91
CA SER A 145 -5.06 3.85 10.19
C SER A 145 -5.51 3.03 11.39
N THR A 146 -6.38 2.03 11.16
CA THR A 146 -6.81 1.09 12.22
C THR A 146 -5.96 -0.17 12.28
N GLY A 147 -5.02 -0.37 11.35
CA GLY A 147 -4.21 -1.57 11.27
C GLY A 147 -3.16 -1.67 12.38
N LYS A 148 -2.50 -2.83 12.43
CA LYS A 148 -1.36 -3.08 13.34
C LYS A 148 -0.04 -2.74 12.63
N ALA A 149 0.92 -2.14 13.33
CA ALA A 149 2.26 -1.95 12.79
C ALA A 149 2.89 -3.29 12.40
N GLY A 150 3.55 -3.35 11.24
CA GLY A 150 4.12 -4.56 10.65
C GLY A 150 3.11 -5.43 9.88
N SER A 151 1.87 -4.99 9.70
CA SER A 151 0.82 -5.79 9.04
C SER A 151 0.22 -5.10 7.81
N ILE A 152 -0.33 -5.92 6.92
CA ILE A 152 -1.12 -5.50 5.77
C ILE A 152 -2.56 -5.91 6.06
N GLN A 153 -3.48 -4.94 6.07
CA GLN A 153 -4.88 -5.14 6.40
C GLN A 153 -5.78 -4.93 5.18
N VAL A 154 -6.79 -5.78 5.06
CA VAL A 154 -7.80 -5.74 4.00
C VAL A 154 -9.21 -5.93 4.55
N VAL A 155 -10.20 -5.53 3.75
CA VAL A 155 -11.62 -5.87 3.98
C VAL A 155 -11.92 -7.30 3.52
N GLU A 156 -13.03 -7.86 4.01
CA GLU A 156 -13.47 -9.22 3.68
C GLU A 156 -13.57 -9.49 2.17
N GLU A 157 -14.13 -8.56 1.40
CA GLU A 157 -14.32 -8.74 -0.04
C GLU A 157 -12.97 -8.85 -0.77
N ALA A 158 -11.97 -8.07 -0.33
CA ALA A 158 -10.63 -8.11 -0.92
C ALA A 158 -9.90 -9.40 -0.52
N MET A 159 -10.09 -9.84 0.73
CA MET A 159 -9.56 -11.11 1.21
C MET A 159 -10.10 -12.28 0.39
N ILE A 160 -11.41 -12.36 0.16
CA ILE A 160 -12.04 -13.44 -0.60
C ILE A 160 -11.46 -13.52 -2.01
N LEU A 161 -11.41 -12.39 -2.73
CA LEU A 161 -10.85 -12.33 -4.08
C LEU A 161 -9.38 -12.78 -4.13
N LEU A 162 -8.55 -12.23 -3.24
CA LEU A 162 -7.11 -12.55 -3.21
C LEU A 162 -6.85 -14.00 -2.79
N ARG A 163 -7.62 -14.53 -1.85
CA ARG A 163 -7.52 -15.93 -1.43
C ARG A 163 -7.94 -16.88 -2.54
N ASP A 164 -9.12 -16.67 -3.11
CA ASP A 164 -9.75 -17.64 -4.01
C ASP A 164 -9.12 -17.63 -5.41
N LEU A 165 -8.68 -16.47 -5.91
CA LEU A 165 -8.08 -16.33 -7.25
C LEU A 165 -6.55 -16.51 -7.27
N TYR A 166 -5.87 -16.19 -6.17
CA TYR A 166 -4.40 -16.10 -6.11
C TYR A 166 -3.75 -16.90 -4.98
N GLY A 167 -4.51 -17.50 -4.06
CA GLY A 167 -3.95 -18.34 -2.99
C GLY A 167 -3.23 -17.55 -1.90
N TYR A 168 -3.55 -16.26 -1.72
CA TYR A 168 -3.06 -15.49 -0.58
C TYR A 168 -3.66 -16.01 0.72
N LYS A 169 -2.86 -15.96 1.79
CA LYS A 169 -3.23 -16.43 3.13
C LYS A 169 -3.53 -15.26 4.04
N PHE A 170 -4.60 -15.42 4.82
CA PHE A 170 -5.09 -14.37 5.70
C PHE A 170 -5.39 -14.92 7.10
N GLU A 171 -5.26 -14.05 8.09
CA GLU A 171 -5.73 -14.25 9.45
C GLU A 171 -6.89 -13.29 9.72
N GLN A 172 -7.96 -13.79 10.34
CA GLN A 172 -9.08 -12.94 10.72
C GLN A 172 -8.66 -11.98 11.83
N ARG A 173 -8.81 -10.67 11.59
CA ARG A 173 -8.61 -9.65 12.61
C ARG A 173 -9.88 -9.47 13.44
N GLY A 174 -11.04 -9.42 12.78
CA GLY A 174 -12.32 -9.11 13.40
C GLY A 174 -12.99 -7.85 12.84
N LEU A 175 -14.07 -7.45 13.50
CA LEU A 175 -14.88 -6.28 13.12
C LEU A 175 -14.20 -4.98 13.52
N ILE A 176 -14.23 -3.99 12.61
CA ILE A 176 -13.82 -2.62 12.91
C ILE A 176 -14.89 -1.62 12.50
N LYS A 177 -14.99 -0.52 13.25
CA LYS A 177 -15.91 0.58 12.91
C LYS A 177 -15.31 1.47 11.83
N VAL A 178 -16.00 1.57 10.71
CA VAL A 178 -15.64 2.44 9.58
C VAL A 178 -16.73 3.50 9.42
N LYS A 179 -16.33 4.77 9.53
CA LYS A 179 -17.23 5.92 9.40
C LYS A 179 -17.99 5.86 8.08
N GLY A 180 -19.33 5.87 8.15
CA GLY A 180 -20.21 5.81 6.97
C GLY A 180 -20.46 4.40 6.41
N LYS A 181 -19.83 3.36 6.96
CA LYS A 181 -20.02 1.95 6.56
C LYS A 181 -20.49 1.04 7.69
N GLY A 182 -20.40 1.47 8.94
CA GLY A 182 -20.74 0.64 10.10
C GLY A 182 -19.57 -0.25 10.49
N GLU A 183 -19.84 -1.51 10.83
CA GLU A 183 -18.81 -2.49 11.18
C GLU A 183 -18.45 -3.32 9.95
N LEU A 184 -17.15 -3.41 9.66
CA LEU A 184 -16.62 -4.23 8.57
C LEU A 184 -15.74 -5.34 9.13
N MET A 185 -15.90 -6.56 8.62
CA MET A 185 -14.98 -7.65 8.90
C MET A 185 -13.66 -7.41 8.17
N THR A 186 -12.55 -7.64 8.88
CA THR A 186 -11.21 -7.36 8.37
C THR A 186 -10.25 -8.49 8.64
N TYR A 187 -9.19 -8.52 7.82
CA TYR A 187 -8.21 -9.59 7.79
C TYR A 187 -6.81 -9.02 7.66
N PHE A 188 -5.84 -9.70 8.26
CA PHE A 188 -4.43 -9.48 8.03
C PHE A 188 -3.90 -10.44 6.98
N LEU A 189 -3.17 -9.93 5.99
CA LEU A 189 -2.47 -10.74 5.01
C LEU A 189 -1.18 -11.29 5.62
N VAL A 190 -1.04 -12.61 5.67
CA VAL A 190 0.08 -13.31 6.35
C VAL A 190 1.06 -13.97 5.38
N GLY A 191 0.70 -14.12 4.10
CA GLY A 191 1.64 -14.61 3.08
C GLY A 191 0.98 -15.01 1.77
N ASN A 192 1.78 -15.51 0.83
CA ASN A 192 1.36 -16.06 -0.45
C ASN A 192 1.81 -17.52 -0.56
N GLN A 193 0.95 -18.41 -1.06
CA GLN A 193 1.31 -19.82 -1.30
C GLN A 193 2.22 -20.00 -2.53
N MET A 194 2.29 -19.01 -3.45
CA MET A 194 2.87 -19.18 -4.79
C MET A 194 4.34 -18.71 -4.95
N LEU A 195 4.88 -17.84 -4.10
CA LEU A 195 6.15 -17.16 -4.39
C LEU A 195 7.43 -17.77 -3.80
N ARG A 196 7.35 -18.83 -2.98
CA ARG A 196 8.57 -19.48 -2.46
C ARG A 196 9.24 -20.46 -3.44
N LEU A 197 8.64 -20.74 -4.60
CA LEU A 197 9.20 -21.69 -5.58
C LEU A 197 9.95 -21.05 -6.74
N THR A 198 9.91 -19.71 -6.90
CA THR A 198 10.52 -19.03 -8.07
C THR A 198 11.90 -18.42 -7.77
N TYR A 199 12.37 -18.44 -6.52
CA TYR A 199 13.65 -17.87 -6.11
C TYR A 199 14.69 -18.92 -5.66
N LEU A 200 14.52 -20.19 -6.02
CA LEU A 200 15.45 -21.29 -5.71
C LEU A 200 15.98 -22.03 -6.94
N THR A 201 16.06 -21.37 -8.10
CA THR A 201 16.73 -21.90 -9.30
C THR A 201 17.66 -20.88 -9.90
#